data_AF-A0A4Q6B375-F1
#
_entry.id   AF-A0A4Q6B375-F1
#
_cell.length_a   1.000
_cell.length_b   1.000
_cell.length_c   1.000
_cell.angle_alpha   90.00
_cell.angle_beta   90.00
_cell.angle_gamma   90.00
#
_symmetry.space_group_name_H-M   'P 1'
#
loop_
_entity.id
_entity.type
_entity.pdbx_description
1 polymer ?
#
loop_
_entity_poly.entity_id
_entity_poly.type
_entity_poly.pdbx_seq_one_letter_code
_entity_poly.pdbx_strand_id
1 'polypeptide(L)'
;MSNPKQAYNQRAARRELYLGENIRAFFTTASGEAVGGEIISLSESGMAFVCDPKFDSEIKLGNVYQLKVYYDARNSFVTPVDVRNKSPFQSQGVDYIRIGVAAHASDDLNEGGVFESKLEGLIPLSKNGLGFVEIENPIFFDEKKYFKMRGVHPKGVVLEPLDNRHFLLPMQPIEVKFSLPGVKGFQEDMIVTRALPKQGKWANDLLLVDFVNPSDKLLMKFAVYILIQEQEISVRKLQKSGFPIPFLDFILNVENSQNGAGAAAVPATLQKSVIAPYNVRLADLSNARNLSFYRQGTLIASMKLNFVKDIQKNSALAPLGAYNHQFHRRTVVELLEFAHHPEYPLPSILVPILQHCILSAIQAKFAFLVIECTAQTEGLFQRLGFISLPLKKGAEENDQRFVALGIQNGLYNMNNGIHRDTWERVYKRL
;
A
#
# COMPACT_ATOMS: atom_id res chain seq x y z
N MET A 1 3.53 7.66 35.85
CA MET A 1 3.42 6.53 34.90
C MET A 1 2.52 5.49 35.55
N SER A 2 1.30 5.27 35.05
CA SER A 2 0.39 4.26 35.59
C SER A 2 0.90 2.86 35.25
N ASN A 3 0.84 1.93 36.22
CA ASN A 3 1.24 0.54 36.06
C ASN A 3 0.44 -0.10 34.90
N PRO A 4 1.06 -0.73 33.88
CA PRO A 4 0.34 -1.33 32.75
C PRO A 4 -0.75 -2.32 33.18
N LYS A 5 -0.55 -3.01 34.32
CA LYS A 5 -1.56 -3.89 34.94
C LYS A 5 -2.81 -3.16 35.45
N GLN A 6 -2.69 -1.92 35.92
CA GLN A 6 -3.85 -1.12 36.36
C GLN A 6 -4.68 -0.62 35.18
N ALA A 7 -4.04 -0.25 34.06
CA ALA A 7 -4.75 0.10 32.83
C ALA A 7 -5.50 -1.11 32.23
N TYR A 8 -4.93 -2.32 32.35
CA TYR A 8 -5.59 -3.57 31.94
C TYR A 8 -6.85 -3.87 32.76
N ASN A 9 -6.85 -3.58 34.06
CA ASN A 9 -8.01 -3.79 34.93
C ASN A 9 -9.14 -2.78 34.69
N GLN A 10 -8.83 -1.55 34.25
CA GLN A 10 -9.85 -0.57 33.86
C GLN A 10 -10.50 -0.87 32.50
N ARG A 11 -9.89 -1.75 31.68
CA ARG A 11 -10.38 -2.20 30.36
C ARG A 11 -11.39 -3.35 30.41
N ALA A 12 -11.57 -4.01 31.55
CA ALA A 12 -12.49 -5.14 31.68
C ALA A 12 -13.97 -4.70 31.80
N ALA A 13 -14.43 -3.76 30.98
CA ALA A 13 -15.86 -3.55 30.76
C ALA A 13 -16.36 -4.72 29.91
N ARG A 14 -16.62 -5.84 30.57
CA ARG A 14 -17.21 -7.03 29.98
C ARG A 14 -18.59 -6.70 29.46
N ARG A 15 -18.90 -7.12 28.24
CA ARG A 15 -20.30 -7.21 27.81
C ARG A 15 -20.87 -8.48 28.40
N GLU A 16 -21.88 -8.34 29.22
CA GLU A 16 -22.69 -9.47 29.66
C GLU A 16 -23.68 -9.79 28.54
N LEU A 17 -23.79 -11.08 28.24
CA LEU A 17 -24.69 -11.63 27.24
C LEU A 17 -25.78 -12.39 27.96
N TYR A 18 -27.01 -12.25 27.51
CA TYR A 18 -28.10 -13.04 28.06
C TYR A 18 -27.99 -14.49 27.57
N LEU A 19 -28.24 -15.44 28.48
CA LEU A 19 -28.45 -16.84 28.09
C LEU A 19 -29.60 -16.90 27.09
N GLY A 20 -29.38 -17.56 25.95
CA GLY A 20 -30.31 -17.56 24.81
C GLY A 20 -29.97 -16.57 23.67
N GLU A 21 -28.92 -15.76 23.77
CA GLU A 21 -28.35 -15.02 22.61
C GLU A 21 -27.70 -15.96 21.57
N ASN A 22 -27.72 -17.28 21.80
CA ASN A 22 -27.34 -18.36 20.89
C ASN A 22 -25.87 -18.37 20.40
N ILE A 23 -24.97 -17.68 21.11
CA ILE A 23 -23.53 -17.81 20.86
C ILE A 23 -23.02 -19.04 21.60
N ARG A 24 -22.73 -20.11 20.85
CA ARG A 24 -22.32 -21.40 21.41
C ARG A 24 -20.84 -21.63 21.23
N ALA A 25 -20.20 -22.17 22.26
CA ALA A 25 -18.79 -22.50 22.24
C ALA A 25 -18.60 -23.99 22.51
N PHE A 26 -17.71 -24.62 21.74
CA PHE A 26 -17.39 -26.03 21.88
C PHE A 26 -15.88 -26.22 21.87
N PHE A 27 -15.34 -27.00 22.79
CA PHE A 27 -13.97 -27.48 22.72
C PHE A 27 -13.97 -29.00 22.82
N THR A 28 -12.95 -29.61 22.21
CA THR A 28 -12.70 -31.06 22.31
C THR A 28 -11.72 -31.29 23.45
N THR A 29 -12.09 -32.12 24.42
CA THR A 29 -11.24 -32.49 25.54
C THR A 29 -10.15 -33.47 25.12
N ALA A 30 -9.18 -33.73 26.00
CA ALA A 30 -8.12 -34.70 25.73
C ALA A 30 -8.66 -36.13 25.52
N SER A 31 -9.86 -36.44 26.03
CA SER A 31 -10.57 -37.70 25.81
C SER A 31 -11.32 -37.77 24.47
N GLY A 32 -11.36 -36.66 23.69
CA GLY A 32 -12.11 -36.58 22.44
C GLY A 32 -13.58 -36.22 22.60
N GLU A 33 -14.06 -36.00 23.83
CA GLU A 33 -15.43 -35.57 24.08
C GLU A 33 -15.61 -34.08 23.76
N ALA A 34 -16.72 -33.74 23.11
CA ALA A 34 -17.06 -32.35 22.80
C ALA A 34 -17.83 -31.75 23.97
N VAL A 35 -17.23 -30.77 24.64
CA VAL A 35 -17.89 -30.02 25.69
C VAL A 35 -18.45 -28.73 25.12
N GLY A 36 -19.77 -28.64 25.12
CA GLY A 36 -20.52 -27.49 24.63
C GLY A 36 -21.02 -26.59 25.75
N GLY A 37 -21.07 -25.29 25.48
CA GLY A 37 -21.62 -24.30 26.38
C GLY A 37 -22.12 -23.04 25.67
N GLU A 38 -22.73 -22.14 26.43
CA GLU A 38 -23.18 -20.83 25.94
C GLU A 38 -22.25 -19.73 26.45
N ILE A 39 -21.85 -18.82 25.56
CA ILE A 39 -21.07 -17.64 25.94
C ILE A 39 -22.00 -16.65 26.66
N ILE A 40 -21.66 -16.31 27.90
CA ILE A 40 -22.42 -15.37 28.74
C ILE A 40 -21.70 -14.03 28.94
N SER A 41 -20.44 -13.93 28.50
CA SER A 41 -19.69 -12.69 28.60
C SER A 41 -18.55 -12.61 27.61
N LEU A 42 -18.33 -11.42 27.04
CA LEU A 42 -17.26 -11.13 26.09
C LEU A 42 -16.45 -9.90 26.49
N SER A 43 -15.16 -9.95 26.20
CA SER A 43 -14.21 -8.84 26.28
C SER A 43 -13.18 -8.94 25.15
N GLU A 44 -12.39 -7.89 24.95
CA GLU A 44 -11.31 -7.84 23.95
C GLU A 44 -10.25 -8.95 24.11
N SER A 45 -10.05 -9.47 25.33
CA SER A 45 -8.99 -10.44 25.64
C SER A 45 -9.51 -11.84 25.97
N GLY A 46 -10.83 -12.06 25.96
CA GLY A 46 -11.37 -13.32 26.44
C GLY A 46 -12.89 -13.32 26.60
N MET A 47 -13.38 -14.48 27.00
CA MET A 47 -14.80 -14.78 27.11
C MET A 47 -15.09 -15.62 28.35
N ALA A 48 -16.36 -15.62 28.77
CA ALA A 48 -16.84 -16.58 29.75
C ALA A 48 -18.01 -17.34 29.15
N PHE A 49 -18.00 -18.66 29.32
CA PHE A 49 -19.10 -19.53 28.92
C PHE A 49 -19.55 -20.39 30.09
N VAL A 50 -20.77 -20.90 30.00
CA VAL A 50 -21.34 -21.84 30.98
C VAL A 50 -21.56 -23.20 30.35
N CYS A 51 -21.27 -24.26 31.10
CA CYS A 51 -21.51 -25.63 30.70
C CYS A 51 -22.07 -26.47 31.86
N ASP A 52 -22.51 -27.70 31.54
CA ASP A 52 -23.00 -28.67 32.51
C ASP A 52 -21.91 -28.99 33.57
N PRO A 53 -22.26 -29.05 34.86
CA PRO A 53 -21.32 -29.36 35.94
C PRO A 53 -20.56 -30.67 35.78
N LYS A 54 -21.10 -31.66 35.05
CA LYS A 54 -20.43 -32.94 34.83
C LYS A 54 -19.06 -32.82 34.15
N PHE A 55 -18.82 -31.74 33.41
CA PHE A 55 -17.58 -31.50 32.67
C PHE A 55 -16.49 -30.81 33.51
N ASP A 56 -16.70 -30.55 34.80
CA ASP A 56 -15.70 -29.85 35.63
C ASP A 56 -14.34 -30.55 35.63
N SER A 57 -14.33 -31.87 35.79
CA SER A 57 -13.11 -32.66 35.91
C SER A 57 -12.30 -32.72 34.60
N GLU A 58 -12.95 -32.52 33.45
CA GLU A 58 -12.33 -32.62 32.13
C GLU A 58 -11.57 -31.35 31.71
N ILE A 59 -12.00 -30.21 32.24
CA ILE A 59 -11.48 -28.90 31.85
C ILE A 59 -10.42 -28.49 32.88
N LYS A 60 -9.17 -28.36 32.49
CA LYS A 60 -8.10 -28.05 33.45
C LYS A 60 -7.71 -26.57 33.37
N LEU A 61 -7.54 -25.94 34.53
CA LEU A 61 -6.99 -24.58 34.62
C LEU A 61 -5.58 -24.56 34.04
N GLY A 62 -5.23 -23.51 33.30
CA GLY A 62 -3.92 -23.32 32.68
C GLY A 62 -3.65 -24.17 31.44
N ASN A 63 -4.59 -25.03 31.03
CA ASN A 63 -4.49 -25.77 29.78
C ASN A 63 -5.01 -24.92 28.62
N VAL A 64 -4.38 -25.10 27.45
CA VAL A 64 -4.79 -24.49 26.20
C VAL A 64 -5.69 -25.45 25.42
N TYR A 65 -6.84 -24.96 24.99
CA TYR A 65 -7.82 -25.70 24.18
C TYR A 65 -8.11 -24.96 22.88
N GLN A 66 -8.59 -25.69 21.87
CA GLN A 66 -9.16 -25.08 20.67
C GLN A 66 -10.66 -24.91 20.88
N LEU A 67 -11.12 -23.66 20.90
CA LEU A 67 -12.52 -23.32 21.10
C LEU A 67 -13.15 -22.94 19.77
N LYS A 68 -14.13 -23.72 19.33
CA LYS A 68 -14.98 -23.41 18.18
C LYS A 68 -16.18 -22.60 18.64
N VAL A 69 -16.27 -21.35 18.19
CA VAL A 69 -17.35 -20.42 18.52
C VAL A 69 -18.31 -20.34 17.33
N TYR A 70 -19.58 -20.60 17.58
CA TYR A 70 -20.69 -20.41 16.65
C TYR A 70 -21.46 -19.16 17.09
N TYR A 71 -21.55 -18.18 16.20
CA TYR A 71 -22.29 -16.93 16.42
C TYR A 71 -23.49 -16.77 15.48
N ASP A 72 -23.60 -17.67 14.50
CA ASP A 72 -24.78 -17.88 13.65
C ASP A 72 -24.82 -19.36 13.24
N ALA A 73 -25.97 -19.87 12.80
CA ALA A 73 -26.18 -21.26 12.38
C ALA A 73 -25.19 -21.72 11.30
N ARG A 74 -24.66 -20.79 10.49
CA ARG A 74 -23.72 -21.09 9.39
C ARG A 74 -22.30 -20.62 9.65
N ASN A 75 -22.10 -19.73 10.61
CA ASN A 75 -20.83 -19.05 10.80
C ASN A 75 -20.17 -19.46 12.12
N SER A 76 -18.91 -19.87 12.00
CA SER A 76 -18.10 -20.25 13.15
C SER A 76 -16.64 -19.95 12.90
N PHE A 77 -15.87 -19.84 13.97
CA PHE A 77 -14.42 -19.74 13.92
C PHE A 77 -13.80 -20.52 15.07
N VAL A 78 -12.52 -20.85 14.93
CA VAL A 78 -11.75 -21.56 15.96
C VAL A 78 -10.68 -20.63 16.48
N THR A 79 -10.64 -20.46 17.80
CA THR A 79 -9.60 -19.70 18.48
C THR A 79 -8.97 -20.55 19.57
N PRO A 80 -7.64 -20.53 19.72
CA PRO A 80 -7.02 -21.11 20.90
C PRO A 80 -7.37 -20.27 22.14
N VAL A 81 -7.62 -20.96 23.25
CA VAL A 81 -7.96 -20.33 24.53
C VAL A 81 -7.25 -20.96 25.70
N ASP A 82 -6.87 -20.16 26.70
CA ASP A 82 -6.32 -20.60 27.99
C ASP A 82 -7.40 -20.47 29.08
N VAL A 83 -7.64 -21.54 29.84
CA VAL A 83 -8.62 -21.56 30.92
C VAL A 83 -8.06 -20.86 32.16
N ARG A 84 -8.62 -19.69 32.48
CA ARG A 84 -8.13 -18.82 33.57
C ARG A 84 -8.82 -19.05 34.90
N ASN A 85 -10.12 -19.32 34.88
CA ASN A 85 -10.89 -19.52 36.10
C ASN A 85 -12.12 -20.40 35.86
N LYS A 86 -12.61 -20.95 36.97
CA LYS A 86 -13.89 -21.62 37.05
C LYS A 86 -14.62 -21.20 38.31
N SER A 87 -15.94 -21.10 38.22
CA SER A 87 -16.78 -20.81 39.38
C SER A 87 -18.16 -21.46 39.19
N PRO A 88 -18.82 -21.92 40.27
CA PRO A 88 -20.23 -22.27 40.22
C PRO A 88 -21.07 -21.09 39.70
N PHE A 89 -22.09 -21.37 38.91
CA PHE A 89 -22.99 -20.37 38.36
C PHE A 89 -24.41 -20.93 38.33
N GLN A 90 -25.36 -20.21 38.91
CA GLN A 90 -26.76 -20.63 38.91
C GLN A 90 -27.57 -19.66 38.06
N SER A 91 -28.42 -20.19 37.18
CA SER A 91 -29.35 -19.40 36.38
C SER A 91 -30.68 -20.10 36.30
N GLN A 92 -31.76 -19.37 36.58
CA GLN A 92 -33.14 -19.89 36.52
C GLN A 92 -33.35 -21.19 37.32
N GLY A 93 -32.61 -21.37 38.42
CA GLY A 93 -32.70 -22.56 39.28
C GLY A 93 -31.91 -23.77 38.79
N VAL A 94 -31.16 -23.65 37.68
CA VAL A 94 -30.27 -24.70 37.16
C VAL A 94 -28.82 -24.34 37.49
N ASP A 95 -28.07 -25.35 37.95
CA ASP A 95 -26.65 -25.22 38.27
C ASP A 95 -25.77 -25.47 37.04
N TYR A 96 -24.82 -24.58 36.83
CA TYR A 96 -23.82 -24.61 35.78
C TYR A 96 -22.43 -24.35 36.35
N ILE A 97 -21.42 -24.59 35.53
CA ILE A 97 -20.06 -24.10 35.77
C ILE A 97 -19.77 -22.98 34.80
N ARG A 98 -19.40 -21.81 35.34
CA ARG A 98 -18.87 -20.70 34.56
C ARG A 98 -17.37 -20.88 34.39
N ILE A 99 -16.91 -20.78 33.15
CA ILE A 99 -15.51 -20.95 32.77
C ILE A 99 -15.06 -19.68 32.08
N GLY A 100 -14.06 -19.00 32.66
CA GLY A 100 -13.42 -17.84 32.06
C GLY A 100 -12.19 -18.26 31.29
N VAL A 101 -12.12 -17.89 30.01
CA VAL A 101 -11.01 -18.20 29.12
C VAL A 101 -10.42 -16.94 28.49
N ALA A 102 -9.12 -16.93 28.28
CA ALA A 102 -8.42 -15.92 27.51
C ALA A 102 -8.20 -16.41 26.08
N ALA A 103 -8.53 -15.60 25.07
CA ALA A 103 -8.34 -15.96 23.68
C ALA A 103 -6.96 -15.51 23.18
N HIS A 104 -6.33 -16.32 22.34
CA HIS A 104 -4.98 -16.09 21.84
C HIS A 104 -4.94 -16.15 20.31
N ALA A 105 -3.97 -15.48 19.68
CA ALA A 105 -3.64 -15.78 18.29
C ALA A 105 -2.97 -17.17 18.21
N SER A 106 -3.11 -17.87 17.09
CA SER A 106 -2.40 -19.15 16.85
C SER A 106 -0.89 -19.03 17.05
N ASP A 107 -0.33 -17.91 16.63
CA ASP A 107 1.11 -17.66 16.62
C ASP A 107 1.66 -17.31 18.01
N ASP A 108 0.81 -16.85 18.93
CA ASP A 108 1.24 -16.50 20.31
C ASP A 108 1.57 -17.75 21.15
N LEU A 109 1.14 -18.94 20.71
CA LEU A 109 1.42 -20.21 21.36
C LEU A 109 2.76 -20.83 20.95
N ASN A 110 3.33 -20.41 19.82
CA ASN A 110 4.56 -20.93 19.25
C ASN A 110 5.64 -19.82 19.26
N GLU A 111 6.30 -19.65 20.41
CA GLU A 111 7.53 -18.86 20.64
C GLU A 111 7.50 -17.35 20.28
N GLY A 112 7.94 -16.53 21.24
CA GLY A 112 7.86 -15.05 21.26
C GLY A 112 8.60 -14.25 20.19
N GLY A 113 8.97 -14.83 19.04
CA GLY A 113 9.75 -14.16 17.97
C GLY A 113 8.94 -13.64 16.78
N VAL A 114 7.72 -14.14 16.54
CA VAL A 114 6.96 -13.79 15.31
C VAL A 114 6.44 -12.34 15.33
N PHE A 115 6.16 -11.80 16.52
CA PHE A 115 5.55 -10.48 16.69
C PHE A 115 6.48 -9.31 16.33
N GLU A 116 7.76 -9.36 16.73
CA GLU A 116 8.73 -8.30 16.42
C GLU A 116 8.93 -8.18 14.91
N SER A 117 8.98 -9.32 14.19
CA SER A 117 9.18 -9.34 12.73
C SER A 117 8.05 -8.66 11.92
N LYS A 118 6.78 -8.73 12.34
CA LYS A 118 5.66 -8.07 11.64
C LYS A 118 5.64 -6.55 11.90
N LEU A 119 6.11 -6.12 13.07
CA LEU A 119 6.25 -4.69 13.38
C LEU A 119 7.48 -4.06 12.69
N GLU A 120 8.54 -4.83 12.46
CA GLU A 120 9.77 -4.36 11.80
C GLU A 120 9.52 -3.88 10.34
N GLY A 121 8.56 -4.47 9.63
CA GLY A 121 8.18 -4.08 8.27
C GLY A 121 7.00 -3.09 8.18
N LEU A 122 6.37 -2.76 9.30
CA LEU A 122 5.16 -1.94 9.35
C LEU A 122 5.47 -0.50 8.92
N ILE A 123 4.63 0.05 8.04
CA ILE A 123 4.68 1.48 7.71
C ILE A 123 3.77 2.23 8.67
N PRO A 124 4.32 3.02 9.63
CA PRO A 124 3.50 3.81 10.51
C PRO A 124 2.84 4.94 9.74
N LEU A 125 1.56 5.18 10.04
CA LEU A 125 0.82 6.32 9.53
C LEU A 125 0.85 7.46 10.57
N SER A 126 0.97 8.69 10.06
CA SER A 126 0.92 9.89 10.87
C SER A 126 -0.41 10.00 11.62
N LYS A 127 -0.40 10.70 12.77
CA LYS A 127 -1.62 10.90 13.58
C LYS A 127 -2.75 11.62 12.83
N ASN A 128 -2.40 12.32 11.76
CA ASN A 128 -3.33 13.10 10.94
C ASN A 128 -3.84 12.30 9.73
N GLY A 129 -3.35 11.07 9.49
CA GLY A 129 -3.78 10.21 8.41
C GLY A 129 -5.23 9.74 8.60
N LEU A 130 -6.15 10.28 7.80
CA LEU A 130 -7.61 10.13 7.90
C LEU A 130 -8.13 8.78 7.36
N GLY A 131 -7.33 7.71 7.40
CA GLY A 131 -7.78 6.38 7.01
C GLY A 131 -8.73 5.82 8.07
N PHE A 132 -10.02 5.70 7.72
CA PHE A 132 -11.01 5.07 8.60
C PHE A 132 -11.41 3.72 8.04
N VAL A 133 -11.63 2.78 8.95
CA VAL A 133 -12.23 1.49 8.64
C VAL A 133 -13.49 1.30 9.47
N GLU A 134 -14.50 0.73 8.83
CA GLU A 134 -15.73 0.28 9.45
C GLU A 134 -15.67 -1.25 9.49
N ILE A 135 -15.90 -1.82 10.67
CA ILE A 135 -16.01 -3.27 10.89
C ILE A 135 -17.39 -3.52 11.48
N GLU A 136 -18.16 -4.38 10.82
CA GLU A 136 -19.38 -4.93 11.39
C GLU A 136 -19.01 -6.10 12.29
N ASN A 137 -19.46 -6.09 13.55
CA ASN A 137 -19.16 -7.21 14.45
C ASN A 137 -20.08 -8.39 14.11
N PRO A 138 -19.56 -9.50 13.59
CA PRO A 138 -20.42 -10.59 13.14
C PRO A 138 -21.10 -11.33 14.31
N ILE A 139 -20.68 -11.11 15.56
CA ILE A 139 -21.33 -11.65 16.77
C ILE A 139 -22.54 -10.79 17.20
N PHE A 140 -22.51 -9.48 16.94
CA PHE A 140 -23.55 -8.54 17.33
C PHE A 140 -24.11 -7.85 16.09
N PHE A 141 -25.13 -8.45 15.49
CA PHE A 141 -25.82 -7.95 14.31
C PHE A 141 -26.16 -6.45 14.47
N ASP A 142 -25.90 -5.67 13.42
CA ASP A 142 -26.06 -4.21 13.32
C ASP A 142 -25.09 -3.35 14.17
N GLU A 143 -24.14 -3.92 14.91
CA GLU A 143 -23.13 -3.12 15.62
C GLU A 143 -21.93 -2.81 14.72
N LYS A 144 -21.87 -1.57 14.25
CA LYS A 144 -20.73 -1.03 13.50
C LYS A 144 -19.70 -0.41 14.45
N LYS A 145 -18.44 -0.79 14.26
CA LYS A 145 -17.29 -0.21 14.95
C LYS A 145 -16.38 0.51 13.97
N TYR A 146 -15.90 1.66 14.39
CA TYR A 146 -15.03 2.51 13.59
C TYR A 146 -13.62 2.51 14.16
N PHE A 147 -12.63 2.40 13.28
CA PHE A 147 -11.23 2.43 13.67
C PHE A 147 -10.45 3.39 12.78
N LYS A 148 -9.42 4.00 13.35
CA LYS A 148 -8.36 4.72 12.64
C LYS A 148 -7.27 3.75 12.24
N MET A 149 -6.77 3.88 11.01
CA MET A 149 -5.57 3.17 10.62
C MET A 149 -4.33 3.84 11.22
N ARG A 150 -3.49 3.03 11.87
CA ARG A 150 -2.24 3.47 12.51
C ARG A 150 -1.00 2.97 11.82
N GLY A 151 -1.10 1.87 11.11
CA GLY A 151 -0.01 1.35 10.30
C GLY A 151 -0.50 0.33 9.29
N VAL A 152 0.28 0.16 8.22
CA VAL A 152 -0.04 -0.79 7.14
C VAL A 152 1.16 -1.67 6.86
N HIS A 153 0.91 -2.95 6.67
CA HIS A 153 1.87 -3.96 6.26
C HIS A 153 1.27 -4.77 5.10
N PRO A 154 2.05 -5.39 4.19
CA PRO A 154 1.47 -6.20 3.11
C PRO A 154 0.62 -7.38 3.60
N LYS A 155 0.80 -7.81 4.84
CA LYS A 155 0.02 -8.90 5.45
C LYS A 155 -1.20 -8.42 6.25
N GLY A 156 -1.29 -7.14 6.59
CA GLY A 156 -2.35 -6.69 7.49
C GLY A 156 -2.28 -5.21 7.85
N VAL A 157 -3.18 -4.80 8.73
CA VAL A 157 -3.35 -3.40 9.14
C VAL A 157 -3.38 -3.32 10.67
N VAL A 158 -2.81 -2.24 11.19
CA VAL A 158 -2.88 -1.89 12.61
C VAL A 158 -3.94 -0.81 12.76
N LEU A 159 -4.97 -1.12 13.55
CA LEU A 159 -6.15 -0.30 13.76
C LEU A 159 -6.19 0.23 15.19
N GLU A 160 -6.71 1.42 15.38
CA GLU A 160 -6.99 2.03 16.69
C GLU A 160 -8.50 2.27 16.77
N PRO A 161 -9.22 1.69 17.76
CA PRO A 161 -10.65 1.87 17.87
C PRO A 161 -10.96 3.33 18.21
N LEU A 162 -11.96 3.90 17.54
CA LEU A 162 -12.45 5.25 17.85
C LEU A 162 -13.22 5.30 19.17
N ASP A 163 -13.88 4.19 19.49
CA ASP A 163 -14.54 3.98 20.76
C ASP A 163 -13.61 3.22 21.71
N ASN A 164 -13.77 3.40 23.01
CA ASN A 164 -12.95 2.70 24.01
C ASN A 164 -13.23 1.19 24.10
N ARG A 165 -14.00 0.59 23.18
CA ARG A 165 -14.46 -0.81 23.25
C ARG A 165 -14.63 -1.41 21.86
N HIS A 166 -14.01 -2.57 21.64
CA HIS A 166 -14.41 -3.51 20.60
C HIS A 166 -14.66 -4.91 21.20
N PHE A 167 -15.50 -5.73 20.57
CA PHE A 167 -15.74 -7.11 21.01
C PHE A 167 -15.35 -8.08 19.90
N LEU A 168 -14.15 -7.86 19.38
CA LEU A 168 -13.55 -8.66 18.32
C LEU A 168 -12.48 -9.55 18.94
N LEU A 169 -12.56 -10.85 18.68
CA LEU A 169 -11.72 -11.89 19.28
C LEU A 169 -10.62 -12.33 18.31
N PRO A 170 -9.47 -12.80 18.81
CA PRO A 170 -8.47 -13.48 18.00
C PRO A 170 -9.08 -14.59 17.12
N MET A 171 -8.54 -14.74 15.91
CA MET A 171 -8.96 -15.68 14.86
C MET A 171 -10.38 -15.46 14.31
N GLN A 172 -11.08 -14.40 14.75
CA GLN A 172 -12.41 -14.09 14.24
C GLN A 172 -12.31 -13.53 12.81
N PRO A 173 -12.99 -14.16 11.83
CA PRO A 173 -13.11 -13.59 10.49
C PRO A 173 -14.03 -12.35 10.55
N ILE A 174 -13.62 -11.30 9.86
CA ILE A 174 -14.32 -10.02 9.82
C ILE A 174 -14.30 -9.46 8.40
N GLU A 175 -15.35 -8.77 8.00
CA GLU A 175 -15.35 -7.94 6.79
C GLU A 175 -14.99 -6.51 7.18
N VAL A 176 -13.98 -5.94 6.52
CA VAL A 176 -13.48 -4.60 6.82
C VAL A 176 -13.74 -3.67 5.63
N LYS A 177 -14.50 -2.60 5.88
CA LYS A 177 -14.78 -1.57 4.88
C LYS A 177 -13.82 -0.40 5.04
N PHE A 178 -12.94 -0.22 4.06
CA PHE A 178 -11.94 0.83 4.02
C PHE A 178 -12.48 2.10 3.36
N SER A 179 -12.27 3.23 4.05
CA SER A 179 -12.53 4.59 3.54
C SER A 179 -11.24 5.40 3.61
N LEU A 180 -10.49 5.41 2.51
CA LEU A 180 -9.17 6.05 2.41
C LEU A 180 -9.23 7.30 1.51
N PRO A 181 -8.75 8.47 1.95
CA PRO A 181 -8.61 9.65 1.11
C PRO A 181 -7.87 9.35 -0.21
N GLY A 182 -8.42 9.83 -1.34
CA GLY A 182 -7.82 9.66 -2.66
C GLY A 182 -7.97 8.26 -3.27
N VAL A 183 -8.63 7.33 -2.58
CA VAL A 183 -8.90 5.97 -3.07
C VAL A 183 -10.40 5.68 -2.97
N LYS A 184 -10.98 5.05 -3.99
CA LYS A 184 -12.37 4.59 -3.92
C LYS A 184 -12.52 3.57 -2.80
N GLY A 185 -13.49 3.75 -1.90
CA GLY A 185 -13.77 2.84 -0.81
C GLY A 185 -13.98 1.39 -1.28
N PHE A 186 -13.58 0.45 -0.44
CA PHE A 186 -13.57 -0.99 -0.76
C PHE A 186 -13.72 -1.84 0.49
N GLN A 187 -14.06 -3.11 0.32
CA GLN A 187 -14.24 -4.09 1.39
C GLN A 187 -13.25 -5.23 1.20
N GLU A 188 -12.73 -5.78 2.30
CA GLU A 188 -11.85 -6.95 2.30
C GLU A 188 -12.15 -7.85 3.50
N ASP A 189 -12.09 -9.15 3.28
CA ASP A 189 -12.14 -10.16 4.33
C ASP A 189 -10.79 -10.21 5.05
N MET A 190 -10.83 -10.09 6.37
CA MET A 190 -9.67 -10.09 7.24
C MET A 190 -9.89 -11.01 8.43
N ILE A 191 -8.82 -11.34 9.13
CA ILE A 191 -8.86 -12.12 10.36
C ILE A 191 -8.28 -11.26 11.48
N VAL A 192 -8.99 -11.18 12.59
CA VAL A 192 -8.48 -10.55 13.80
C VAL A 192 -7.31 -11.37 14.32
N THR A 193 -6.14 -10.78 14.40
CA THR A 193 -4.97 -11.45 14.97
C THR A 193 -5.02 -11.32 16.48
N ARG A 194 -4.94 -10.09 17.00
CA ARG A 194 -4.94 -9.82 18.44
C ARG A 194 -5.23 -8.36 18.77
N ALA A 195 -5.70 -8.11 19.99
CA ALA A 195 -5.75 -6.79 20.60
C ALA A 195 -4.46 -6.54 21.40
N LEU A 196 -3.83 -5.39 21.18
CA LEU A 196 -2.66 -4.91 21.92
C LEU A 196 -3.08 -3.85 22.92
N PRO A 197 -2.59 -3.93 24.18
CA PRO A 197 -2.67 -2.80 25.07
C PRO A 197 -1.78 -1.66 24.57
N LYS A 198 -2.05 -0.44 25.05
CA LYS A 198 -1.19 0.73 24.89
C LYS A 198 0.31 0.40 25.04
N GLN A 199 1.11 0.65 24.00
CA GLN A 199 2.55 0.39 23.97
C GLN A 199 3.35 1.56 23.37
N GLY A 200 4.30 2.10 24.15
CA GLY A 200 5.36 2.99 23.65
C GLY A 200 4.86 4.23 22.88
N LYS A 201 5.34 4.41 21.63
CA LYS A 201 4.96 5.52 20.74
C LYS A 201 3.50 5.48 20.30
N TRP A 202 2.84 4.33 20.45
CA TRP A 202 1.44 4.13 20.10
C TRP A 202 0.60 4.39 21.35
N ALA A 203 -0.11 5.52 21.33
CA ALA A 203 -0.70 6.10 22.54
C ALA A 203 -1.94 5.34 23.06
N ASN A 204 -2.50 4.46 22.25
CA ASN A 204 -3.83 3.88 22.39
C ASN A 204 -3.81 2.38 22.11
N ASP A 205 -4.95 1.77 22.37
CA ASP A 205 -5.19 0.36 22.18
C ASP A 205 -5.25 0.03 20.69
N LEU A 206 -4.61 -1.06 20.29
CA LEU A 206 -4.48 -1.40 18.87
C LEU A 206 -5.10 -2.75 18.59
N LEU A 207 -5.78 -2.87 17.46
CA LEU A 207 -6.27 -4.11 16.92
C LEU A 207 -5.43 -4.45 15.69
N LEU A 208 -4.82 -5.64 15.70
CA LEU A 208 -4.12 -6.17 14.54
C LEU A 208 -5.09 -7.05 13.75
N VAL A 209 -5.17 -6.78 12.46
CA VAL A 209 -5.98 -7.55 11.51
C VAL A 209 -5.12 -7.96 10.33
N ASP A 210 -5.15 -9.23 9.96
CA ASP A 210 -4.41 -9.78 8.82
C ASP A 210 -5.33 -10.01 7.62
N PHE A 211 -4.83 -9.76 6.41
CA PHE A 211 -5.53 -10.11 5.17
C PHE A 211 -5.56 -11.63 5.01
N VAL A 212 -6.69 -12.19 4.57
CA VAL A 212 -6.77 -13.63 4.29
C VAL A 212 -5.91 -13.99 3.09
N ASN A 213 -6.00 -13.21 2.00
CA ASN A 213 -5.21 -13.36 0.77
C ASN A 213 -5.09 -12.02 0.03
N PRO A 214 -4.11 -11.15 0.36
CA PRO A 214 -4.04 -9.82 -0.22
C PRO A 214 -3.65 -9.88 -1.71
N SER A 215 -4.45 -9.25 -2.58
CA SER A 215 -4.11 -9.10 -3.99
C SER A 215 -3.14 -7.95 -4.23
N ASP A 216 -2.33 -8.01 -5.29
CA ASP A 216 -1.46 -6.89 -5.72
C ASP A 216 -2.26 -5.60 -5.91
N LYS A 217 -3.50 -5.70 -6.41
CA LYS A 217 -4.40 -4.56 -6.61
C LYS A 217 -4.79 -3.91 -5.29
N LEU A 218 -5.03 -4.70 -4.24
CA LEU A 218 -5.30 -4.21 -2.89
C LEU A 218 -4.05 -3.51 -2.32
N LEU A 219 -2.89 -4.18 -2.37
CA LEU A 219 -1.64 -3.63 -1.88
C LEU A 219 -1.26 -2.33 -2.60
N MET A 220 -1.56 -2.22 -3.90
CA MET A 220 -1.35 -1.01 -4.68
C MET A 220 -2.20 0.16 -4.18
N LYS A 221 -3.45 -0.07 -3.77
CA LYS A 221 -4.32 0.97 -3.19
C LYS A 221 -3.71 1.53 -1.90
N PHE A 222 -3.18 0.66 -1.04
CA PHE A 222 -2.51 1.09 0.18
C PHE A 222 -1.20 1.83 -0.11
N ALA A 223 -0.38 1.35 -1.06
CA ALA A 223 0.84 2.02 -1.46
C ALA A 223 0.57 3.45 -1.97
N VAL A 224 -0.46 3.61 -2.82
CA VAL A 224 -0.95 4.91 -3.29
C VAL A 224 -1.39 5.79 -2.11
N TYR A 225 -2.24 5.26 -1.24
CA TYR A 225 -2.73 6.02 -0.08
C TYR A 225 -1.59 6.51 0.81
N ILE A 226 -0.62 5.64 1.12
CA ILE A 226 0.57 5.99 1.91
C ILE A 226 1.35 7.11 1.21
N LEU A 227 1.54 7.04 -0.11
CA LEU A 227 2.26 8.07 -0.85
C LEU A 227 1.51 9.41 -0.96
N ILE A 228 0.18 9.40 -0.83
CA ILE A 228 -0.61 10.64 -0.74
C ILE A 228 -0.47 11.25 0.66
N GLN A 229 -0.48 10.45 1.73
CA GLN A 229 -0.57 10.98 3.09
C GLN A 229 0.80 11.23 3.73
N GLU A 230 1.78 10.38 3.45
CA GLU A 230 3.06 10.35 4.17
C GLU A 230 4.19 10.90 3.31
N GLN A 231 4.51 12.18 3.51
CA GLN A 231 5.54 12.91 2.76
C GLN A 231 6.92 12.25 2.87
N GLU A 232 7.26 11.73 4.06
CA GLU A 232 8.57 11.12 4.35
C GLU A 232 8.73 9.69 3.78
N ILE A 233 7.64 9.07 3.30
CA ILE A 233 7.70 7.72 2.76
C ILE A 233 7.94 7.78 1.26
N SER A 234 9.04 7.21 0.79
CA SER A 234 9.37 7.08 -0.63
C SER A 234 8.96 5.73 -1.22
N VAL A 235 8.94 5.63 -2.55
CA VAL A 235 8.59 4.39 -3.27
C VAL A 235 9.56 3.25 -2.92
N ARG A 236 10.86 3.56 -2.81
CA ARG A 236 11.86 2.55 -2.41
C ARG A 236 11.67 2.03 -0.99
N LYS A 237 11.18 2.88 -0.07
CA LYS A 237 10.86 2.45 1.31
C LYS A 237 9.66 1.50 1.32
N LEU A 238 8.60 1.82 0.56
CA LEU A 238 7.45 0.93 0.35
C LEU A 238 7.85 -0.43 -0.23
N GLN A 239 8.72 -0.42 -1.24
CA GLN A 239 9.22 -1.65 -1.87
C GLN A 239 10.00 -2.53 -0.88
N LYS A 240 10.85 -1.92 -0.04
CA LYS A 240 11.57 -2.65 1.02
C LYS A 240 10.62 -3.27 2.05
N SER A 241 9.49 -2.64 2.32
CA SER A 241 8.42 -3.18 3.17
C SER A 241 7.55 -4.23 2.47
N GLY A 242 7.80 -4.56 1.19
CA GLY A 242 7.08 -5.60 0.45
C GLY A 242 5.83 -5.13 -0.30
N PHE A 243 5.61 -3.81 -0.45
CA PHE A 243 4.53 -3.30 -1.29
C PHE A 243 4.92 -3.30 -2.78
N PRO A 244 3.94 -3.45 -3.70
CA PRO A 244 4.20 -3.29 -5.13
C PRO A 244 4.53 -1.83 -5.46
N ILE A 245 5.24 -1.61 -6.58
CA ILE A 245 5.66 -0.27 -7.03
C ILE A 245 4.46 0.47 -7.65
N PRO A 246 3.97 1.58 -7.05
CA PRO A 246 2.90 2.37 -7.64
C PRO A 246 3.42 3.37 -8.68
N PHE A 247 2.56 3.68 -9.65
CA PHE A 247 2.74 4.84 -10.53
C PHE A 247 2.31 6.12 -9.81
N LEU A 248 3.02 7.22 -10.03
CA LEU A 248 2.81 8.47 -9.31
C LEU A 248 1.92 9.49 -10.04
N ASP A 249 1.11 9.04 -11.00
CA ASP A 249 0.46 9.89 -12.01
C ASP A 249 -0.29 11.11 -11.48
N PHE A 250 -1.02 10.98 -10.37
CA PHE A 250 -1.80 12.07 -9.75
C PHE A 250 -1.07 12.77 -8.59
N ILE A 251 0.16 12.37 -8.29
CA ILE A 251 0.94 12.84 -7.14
C ILE A 251 2.00 13.87 -7.56
N LEU A 252 2.32 13.94 -8.86
CA LEU A 252 3.36 14.82 -9.38
C LEU A 252 2.83 16.22 -9.63
N ASN A 253 3.46 17.20 -8.98
CA ASN A 253 3.33 18.61 -9.34
C ASN A 253 4.45 18.98 -10.33
N VAL A 254 4.13 19.78 -11.35
CA VAL A 254 5.07 20.16 -12.41
C VAL A 254 5.32 21.65 -12.35
N GLU A 255 6.58 22.05 -12.21
CA GLU A 255 7.01 23.44 -12.27
C GLU A 255 7.94 23.68 -13.46
N ASN A 256 7.73 24.81 -14.14
CA ASN A 256 8.59 25.25 -15.24
C ASN A 256 9.57 26.30 -14.72
N SER A 257 10.87 26.01 -14.76
CA SER A 257 11.89 27.01 -14.43
C SER A 257 12.31 27.74 -15.70
N GLN A 258 12.06 29.06 -15.74
CA GLN A 258 12.59 29.90 -16.82
C GLN A 258 14.07 30.21 -16.55
N ASN A 259 14.89 30.11 -17.61
CA ASN A 259 16.31 30.48 -17.58
C ASN A 259 16.48 31.89 -17.00
N GLY A 260 17.28 32.04 -15.94
CA GLY A 260 17.71 33.37 -15.50
C GLY A 260 18.30 33.51 -14.10
N ALA A 261 17.85 32.74 -13.10
CA ALA A 261 18.35 32.94 -11.72
C ALA A 261 18.45 31.67 -10.84
N GLY A 262 18.28 30.48 -11.43
CA GLY A 262 18.35 29.20 -10.70
C GLY A 262 18.92 28.04 -11.51
N ALA A 263 19.59 28.31 -12.63
CA ALA A 263 20.28 27.29 -13.43
C ALA A 263 21.59 26.87 -12.73
N ALA A 264 21.49 26.35 -11.51
CA ALA A 264 22.64 25.94 -10.71
C ALA A 264 22.47 24.46 -10.34
N ALA A 265 23.11 23.61 -11.16
CA ALA A 265 23.25 22.16 -11.00
C ALA A 265 21.93 21.37 -10.96
N VAL A 266 21.95 20.16 -11.54
CA VAL A 266 21.06 19.10 -11.06
C VAL A 266 21.27 19.06 -9.55
N PRO A 267 20.26 19.37 -8.70
CA PRO A 267 20.48 19.39 -7.26
C PRO A 267 21.10 18.05 -6.86
N ALA A 268 22.07 18.07 -5.95
CA ALA A 268 22.92 16.91 -5.61
C ALA A 268 22.14 15.61 -5.26
N THR A 269 20.83 15.74 -5.01
CA THR A 269 19.88 14.68 -4.72
C THR A 269 19.41 13.89 -5.95
N LEU A 270 19.51 14.43 -7.17
CA LEU A 270 19.07 13.76 -8.40
C LEU A 270 20.25 13.09 -9.12
N GLN A 271 20.01 11.87 -9.60
CA GLN A 271 20.97 11.10 -10.39
C GLN A 271 20.59 11.14 -11.86
N LYS A 272 21.59 11.21 -12.75
CA LYS A 272 21.36 11.13 -14.20
C LYS A 272 20.71 9.79 -14.55
N SER A 273 19.69 9.86 -15.38
CA SER A 273 18.99 8.68 -15.88
C SER A 273 19.77 8.01 -17.00
N VAL A 274 19.45 6.74 -17.25
CA VAL A 274 19.87 6.02 -18.46
C VAL A 274 19.13 6.49 -19.73
N ILE A 275 18.10 7.32 -19.56
CA ILE A 275 17.37 7.99 -20.64
C ILE A 275 17.99 9.36 -20.91
N ALA A 276 18.27 9.67 -22.18
CA ALA A 276 19.08 10.81 -22.64
C ALA A 276 20.42 10.96 -21.88
N PRO A 277 21.32 9.96 -21.96
CA PRO A 277 22.51 9.92 -21.12
C PRO A 277 23.65 10.82 -21.61
N TYR A 278 23.68 11.25 -22.88
CA TYR A 278 24.87 11.85 -23.50
C TYR A 278 25.01 13.38 -23.34
N ASN A 279 24.09 14.04 -22.63
CA ASN A 279 24.16 15.48 -22.26
C ASN A 279 24.59 16.39 -23.44
N VAL A 280 23.91 16.26 -24.58
CA VAL A 280 24.32 16.86 -25.84
C VAL A 280 24.17 18.39 -25.81
N ARG A 281 25.28 19.11 -26.02
CA ARG A 281 25.36 20.57 -26.30
C ARG A 281 24.32 21.43 -25.58
N LEU A 282 24.39 21.43 -24.26
CA LEU A 282 23.43 22.07 -23.38
C LEU A 282 23.53 23.60 -23.32
N ALA A 283 24.65 24.16 -23.77
CA ALA A 283 25.07 25.52 -23.47
C ALA A 283 24.38 26.61 -24.32
N ASP A 284 23.81 26.30 -25.49
CA ASP A 284 23.41 27.32 -26.48
C ASP A 284 21.98 27.16 -27.04
N LEU A 285 21.09 26.45 -26.34
CA LEU A 285 19.74 26.18 -26.82
C LEU A 285 18.73 27.18 -26.23
N SER A 286 18.45 28.26 -26.98
CA SER A 286 17.51 29.32 -26.59
C SER A 286 16.08 28.84 -26.29
N ASN A 287 15.67 27.73 -26.93
CA ASN A 287 14.36 27.11 -26.76
C ASN A 287 14.34 25.96 -25.74
N ALA A 288 15.46 25.68 -25.07
CA ALA A 288 15.49 24.67 -24.02
C ALA A 288 14.83 25.18 -22.74
N ARG A 289 14.06 24.31 -22.08
CA ARG A 289 13.38 24.56 -20.80
C ARG A 289 13.61 23.39 -19.86
N ASN A 290 13.72 23.69 -18.58
CA ASN A 290 13.83 22.69 -17.53
C ASN A 290 12.46 22.52 -16.86
N LEU A 291 11.96 21.29 -16.89
CA LEU A 291 10.77 20.88 -16.17
C LEU A 291 11.19 20.13 -14.91
N SER A 292 10.65 20.56 -13.78
CA SER A 292 10.92 19.99 -12.47
C SER A 292 9.65 19.34 -11.94
N PHE A 293 9.77 18.09 -11.49
CA PHE A 293 8.66 17.28 -11.01
C PHE A 293 8.81 17.08 -9.51
N TYR A 294 7.80 17.50 -8.77
CA TYR A 294 7.79 17.47 -7.31
C TYR A 294 6.71 16.53 -6.80
N ARG A 295 7.02 15.78 -5.74
CA ARG A 295 6.03 15.13 -4.89
C ARG A 295 6.02 15.86 -3.55
N GLN A 296 4.91 16.53 -3.24
CA GLN A 296 4.68 17.18 -1.94
C GLN A 296 5.86 18.04 -1.46
N GLY A 297 6.47 18.80 -2.38
CA GLY A 297 7.62 19.68 -2.10
C GLY A 297 9.01 19.04 -2.28
N THR A 298 9.10 17.71 -2.41
CA THR A 298 10.36 17.03 -2.76
C THR A 298 10.54 16.97 -4.27
N LEU A 299 11.65 17.48 -4.79
CA LEU A 299 12.01 17.32 -6.20
C LEU A 299 12.38 15.86 -6.47
N ILE A 300 11.62 15.18 -7.32
CA ILE A 300 11.85 13.77 -7.63
C ILE A 300 12.45 13.55 -9.01
N ALA A 301 12.26 14.47 -9.94
CA ALA A 301 12.82 14.38 -11.28
C ALA A 301 12.98 15.74 -11.95
N SER A 302 13.91 15.82 -12.88
CA SER A 302 14.15 17.01 -13.71
C SER A 302 14.41 16.58 -15.15
N MET A 303 13.77 17.27 -16.09
CA MET A 303 13.94 17.05 -17.52
C MET A 303 14.32 18.34 -18.22
N LYS A 304 15.25 18.26 -19.17
CA LYS A 304 15.51 19.34 -20.10
C LYS A 304 14.90 19.01 -21.46
N LEU A 305 13.94 19.82 -21.87
CA LEU A 305 13.26 19.70 -23.16
C LEU A 305 13.64 20.86 -24.07
N ASN A 306 13.96 20.57 -25.32
CA ASN A 306 14.22 21.57 -26.36
C ASN A 306 13.07 21.60 -27.36
N PHE A 307 12.42 22.77 -27.48
CA PHE A 307 11.26 22.97 -28.34
C PHE A 307 11.70 23.49 -29.72
N VAL A 308 11.86 22.58 -30.68
CA VAL A 308 12.49 22.84 -31.96
C VAL A 308 11.42 23.05 -33.05
N LYS A 309 11.23 24.30 -33.46
CA LYS A 309 10.36 24.64 -34.60
C LYS A 309 11.02 24.39 -35.96
N ASP A 310 12.34 24.58 -36.01
CA ASP A 310 13.18 24.39 -37.19
C ASP A 310 14.38 23.53 -36.79
N ILE A 311 14.40 22.30 -37.29
CA ILE A 311 15.40 21.29 -36.96
C ILE A 311 16.79 21.74 -37.42
N GLN A 312 16.93 22.45 -38.54
CA GLN A 312 18.26 22.82 -39.03
C GLN A 312 18.94 23.87 -38.17
N LYS A 313 18.16 24.72 -37.50
CA LYS A 313 18.68 25.86 -36.73
C LYS A 313 18.85 25.55 -35.25
N ASN A 314 17.90 24.82 -34.66
CA ASN A 314 17.76 24.76 -33.20
C ASN A 314 17.81 23.34 -32.61
N SER A 315 18.00 22.32 -33.45
CA SER A 315 18.07 20.93 -33.00
C SER A 315 19.44 20.60 -32.41
N ALA A 316 19.42 20.00 -31.22
CA ALA A 316 20.61 19.42 -30.62
C ALA A 316 20.98 18.06 -31.27
N LEU A 317 19.98 17.35 -31.80
CA LEU A 317 20.12 15.98 -32.30
C LEU A 317 20.37 15.91 -33.82
N ALA A 318 20.09 16.96 -34.59
CA ALA A 318 20.31 17.01 -36.03
C ALA A 318 21.78 16.85 -36.44
N PRO A 319 22.76 17.48 -35.76
CA PRO A 319 24.18 17.25 -36.07
C PRO A 319 24.61 15.79 -35.84
N LEU A 320 23.92 15.08 -34.95
CA LEU A 320 24.15 13.66 -34.65
C LEU A 320 23.50 12.72 -35.67
N GLY A 321 22.79 13.27 -36.67
CA GLY A 321 22.17 12.49 -37.73
C GLY A 321 20.85 11.83 -37.34
N ALA A 322 20.19 12.27 -36.26
CA ALA A 322 18.91 11.70 -35.82
C ALA A 322 17.78 11.87 -36.86
N TYR A 323 17.85 12.89 -37.72
CA TYR A 323 16.76 13.24 -38.63
C TYR A 323 17.09 12.94 -40.09
N ASN A 324 16.16 12.27 -40.78
CA ASN A 324 16.16 12.19 -42.23
C ASN A 324 15.48 13.42 -42.86
N HIS A 325 15.50 13.50 -44.19
CA HIS A 325 14.94 14.62 -44.95
C HIS A 325 13.44 14.89 -44.69
N GLN A 326 12.68 13.87 -44.26
CA GLN A 326 11.24 13.97 -44.01
C GLN A 326 10.93 14.70 -42.68
N PHE A 327 11.88 14.72 -41.75
CA PHE A 327 11.71 15.39 -40.45
C PHE A 327 12.05 16.87 -40.50
N HIS A 328 12.86 17.36 -41.46
CA HIS A 328 13.36 18.75 -41.46
C HIS A 328 12.27 19.84 -41.50
N ARG A 329 11.04 19.52 -41.92
CA ARG A 329 9.90 20.46 -41.95
C ARG A 329 8.95 20.31 -40.75
N ARG A 330 9.29 19.47 -39.77
CA ARG A 330 8.41 19.12 -38.64
C ARG A 330 8.87 19.83 -37.38
N THR A 331 7.90 20.21 -36.55
CA THR A 331 8.13 20.72 -35.20
C THR A 331 8.37 19.53 -34.27
N VAL A 332 9.49 19.53 -33.55
CA VAL A 332 9.89 18.43 -32.65
C VAL A 332 10.22 18.94 -31.26
N VAL A 333 9.92 18.12 -30.25
CA VAL A 333 10.41 18.31 -28.88
C VAL A 333 11.51 17.29 -28.66
N GLU A 334 12.69 17.74 -28.25
CA GLU A 334 13.82 16.87 -27.95
C GLU A 334 14.00 16.76 -26.45
N LEU A 335 14.11 15.55 -25.93
CA LEU A 335 14.50 15.29 -24.55
C LEU A 335 16.02 15.19 -24.49
N LEU A 336 16.66 16.16 -23.82
CA LEU A 336 18.11 16.31 -23.81
C LEU A 336 18.78 15.81 -22.54
N GLU A 337 18.09 15.93 -21.41
CA GLU A 337 18.56 15.44 -20.12
C GLU A 337 17.38 14.91 -19.32
N PHE A 338 17.61 13.82 -18.61
CA PHE A 338 16.70 13.36 -17.57
C PHE A 338 17.48 12.94 -16.32
N ALA A 339 17.10 13.49 -15.18
CA ALA A 339 17.62 13.11 -13.88
C ALA A 339 16.46 12.79 -12.94
N HIS A 340 16.66 11.82 -12.05
CA HIS A 340 15.65 11.41 -11.10
C HIS A 340 16.25 11.03 -9.74
N HIS A 341 15.42 11.10 -8.71
CA HIS A 341 15.81 10.80 -7.35
C HIS A 341 15.90 9.28 -7.13
N PRO A 342 16.96 8.75 -6.50
CA PRO A 342 17.22 7.31 -6.38
C PRO A 342 16.20 6.55 -5.52
N GLU A 343 15.38 7.27 -4.75
CA GLU A 343 14.28 6.67 -3.98
C GLU A 343 12.97 6.52 -4.76
N TYR A 344 12.94 7.02 -6.00
CA TYR A 344 11.80 6.96 -6.90
C TYR A 344 12.21 6.23 -8.18
N PRO A 345 12.10 4.89 -8.20
CA PRO A 345 12.53 4.09 -9.34
C PRO A 345 11.91 4.58 -10.64
N LEU A 346 12.70 4.57 -11.71
CA LEU A 346 12.29 4.99 -13.05
C LEU A 346 10.89 4.48 -13.47
N PRO A 347 10.49 3.21 -13.22
CA PRO A 347 9.14 2.73 -13.54
C PRO A 347 8.00 3.53 -12.89
N SER A 348 8.20 4.04 -11.67
CA SER A 348 7.16 4.75 -10.91
C SER A 348 6.89 6.17 -11.42
N ILE A 349 7.87 6.76 -12.12
CA ILE A 349 7.86 8.18 -12.51
C ILE A 349 7.92 8.42 -14.02
N LEU A 350 8.50 7.50 -14.80
CA LEU A 350 8.74 7.74 -16.22
C LEU A 350 7.45 7.94 -17.02
N VAL A 351 6.47 7.07 -16.80
CA VAL A 351 5.19 7.11 -17.51
C VAL A 351 4.47 8.44 -17.27
N PRO A 352 4.20 8.87 -16.03
CA PRO A 352 3.49 10.12 -15.81
C PRO A 352 4.25 11.34 -16.29
N ILE A 353 5.58 11.34 -16.13
CA ILE A 353 6.43 12.40 -16.64
C ILE A 353 6.33 12.51 -18.17
N LEU A 354 6.43 11.39 -18.90
CA LEU A 354 6.29 11.38 -20.36
C LEU A 354 4.89 11.80 -20.80
N GLN A 355 3.83 11.40 -20.07
CA GLN A 355 2.47 11.86 -20.33
C GLN A 355 2.36 13.38 -20.23
N HIS A 356 2.91 14.00 -19.18
CA HIS A 356 2.96 15.46 -19.07
C HIS A 356 3.72 16.12 -20.23
N CYS A 357 4.84 15.54 -20.66
CA CYS A 357 5.58 16.05 -21.83
C CYS A 357 4.75 15.98 -23.12
N ILE A 358 4.07 14.85 -23.36
CA ILE A 358 3.23 14.66 -24.55
C ILE A 358 2.07 15.66 -24.53
N LEU A 359 1.34 15.78 -23.40
CA LEU A 359 0.25 16.75 -23.22
C LEU A 359 0.70 18.18 -23.51
N SER A 360 1.85 18.59 -22.97
CA SER A 360 2.41 19.92 -23.19
C SER A 360 2.78 20.14 -24.67
N ALA A 361 3.37 19.12 -25.30
CA ALA A 361 3.77 19.18 -26.71
C ALA A 361 2.57 19.26 -27.66
N ILE A 362 1.44 18.61 -27.31
CA ILE A 362 0.17 18.71 -28.04
C ILE A 362 -0.37 20.14 -28.01
N GLN A 363 -0.46 20.73 -26.81
CA GLN A 363 -0.96 22.09 -26.64
C GLN A 363 -0.11 23.10 -27.44
N ALA A 364 1.19 22.86 -27.49
CA ALA A 364 2.13 23.69 -28.25
C ALA A 364 2.23 23.34 -29.75
N LYS A 365 1.40 22.42 -30.26
CA LYS A 365 1.31 22.00 -31.68
C LYS A 365 2.62 21.42 -32.24
N PHE A 366 3.33 20.65 -31.43
CA PHE A 366 4.48 19.87 -31.88
C PHE A 366 4.04 18.53 -32.50
N ALA A 367 4.81 18.05 -33.48
CA ALA A 367 4.48 16.82 -34.21
C ALA A 367 5.12 15.57 -33.61
N PHE A 368 6.34 15.68 -33.08
CA PHE A 368 7.08 14.53 -32.52
C PHE A 368 7.76 14.84 -31.19
N LEU A 369 7.85 13.83 -30.33
CA LEU A 369 8.76 13.78 -29.18
C LEU A 369 9.93 12.87 -29.55
N VAL A 370 11.16 13.36 -29.43
CA VAL A 370 12.38 12.66 -29.81
C VAL A 370 13.26 12.50 -28.60
N ILE A 371 13.76 11.28 -28.40
CA ILE A 371 14.54 10.90 -27.23
C ILE A 371 15.80 10.20 -27.71
N GLU A 372 16.91 10.58 -27.10
CA GLU A 372 18.16 9.85 -27.19
C GLU A 372 18.19 8.74 -26.14
N CYS A 373 18.59 7.54 -26.54
CA CYS A 373 18.62 6.36 -25.69
C CYS A 373 19.82 5.45 -26.02
N THR A 374 19.98 4.39 -25.25
CA THR A 374 20.96 3.31 -25.49
C THR A 374 20.29 2.14 -26.22
N ALA A 375 21.04 1.18 -26.78
CA ALA A 375 20.41 -0.03 -27.34
C ALA A 375 19.60 -0.82 -26.29
N GLN A 376 20.05 -0.82 -25.04
CA GLN A 376 19.32 -1.47 -23.94
C GLN A 376 17.96 -0.82 -23.66
N THR A 377 17.87 0.51 -23.79
CA THR A 377 16.64 1.28 -23.50
C THR A 377 15.76 1.50 -24.73
N GLU A 378 16.28 1.29 -25.95
CA GLU A 378 15.52 1.39 -27.20
C GLU A 378 14.30 0.44 -27.21
N GLY A 379 14.49 -0.80 -26.78
CA GLY A 379 13.41 -1.78 -26.68
C GLY A 379 12.31 -1.39 -25.69
N LEU A 380 12.63 -0.60 -24.67
CA LEU A 380 11.63 0.00 -23.78
C LEU A 380 10.76 0.97 -24.58
N PHE A 381 11.37 1.96 -25.25
CA PHE A 381 10.68 3.00 -26.01
C PHE A 381 9.84 2.45 -27.18
N GLN A 382 10.33 1.44 -27.88
CA GLN A 382 9.56 0.79 -28.95
C GLN A 382 8.25 0.21 -28.45
N ARG A 383 8.24 -0.41 -27.25
CA ARG A 383 7.01 -0.90 -26.63
C ARG A 383 6.06 0.24 -26.22
N LEU A 384 6.58 1.46 -26.07
CA LEU A 384 5.79 2.67 -25.79
C LEU A 384 5.23 3.32 -27.07
N GLY A 385 5.49 2.71 -28.24
CA GLY A 385 5.06 3.21 -29.54
C GLY A 385 6.04 4.18 -30.19
N PHE A 386 7.25 4.33 -29.66
CA PHE A 386 8.29 5.07 -30.37
C PHE A 386 8.83 4.24 -31.54
N ILE A 387 9.19 4.92 -32.62
CA ILE A 387 9.89 4.35 -33.77
C ILE A 387 11.37 4.70 -33.68
N SER A 388 12.23 3.73 -34.02
CA SER A 388 13.66 3.98 -34.15
C SER A 388 13.93 4.90 -35.32
N LEU A 389 14.75 5.92 -35.10
CA LEU A 389 15.22 6.82 -36.14
C LEU A 389 16.51 6.26 -36.78
N PRO A 390 16.71 6.50 -38.09
CA PRO A 390 17.90 6.01 -38.78
C PRO A 390 19.17 6.64 -38.20
N LEU A 391 20.21 5.84 -38.02
CA LEU A 391 21.53 6.30 -37.63
C LEU A 391 22.35 6.70 -38.85
N LYS A 392 23.19 7.73 -38.71
CA LYS A 392 24.31 7.94 -39.64
C LYS A 392 25.35 6.85 -39.39
N LYS A 393 26.01 6.38 -40.46
CA LYS A 393 27.18 5.48 -40.36
C LYS A 393 28.22 6.08 -39.39
N GLY A 394 28.58 5.36 -38.34
CA GLY A 394 29.53 5.77 -37.28
C GLY A 394 28.93 5.96 -35.89
N ALA A 395 27.61 6.10 -35.74
CA ALA A 395 26.95 6.21 -34.42
C ALA A 395 26.80 4.85 -33.69
N GLU A 396 26.93 3.74 -34.41
CA GLU A 396 26.83 2.38 -33.86
C GLU A 396 27.98 2.03 -32.90
N GLU A 397 29.13 2.72 -33.01
CA GLU A 397 30.31 2.49 -32.18
C GLU A 397 30.13 3.01 -30.73
N ASN A 398 29.14 3.89 -30.47
CA ASN A 398 28.93 4.54 -29.17
C ASN A 398 27.66 4.10 -28.41
N ASP A 399 26.99 3.02 -28.83
CA ASP A 399 25.69 2.52 -28.30
C ASP A 399 24.54 3.55 -28.33
N GLN A 400 24.70 4.63 -29.10
CA GLN A 400 23.77 5.75 -29.14
C GLN A 400 22.63 5.46 -30.12
N ARG A 401 21.39 5.54 -29.64
CA ARG A 401 20.16 5.31 -30.42
C ARG A 401 19.23 6.52 -30.31
N PHE A 402 18.39 6.73 -31.32
CA PHE A 402 17.40 7.79 -31.33
C PHE A 402 16.02 7.20 -31.62
N VAL A 403 15.03 7.62 -30.86
CA VAL A 403 13.65 7.16 -30.99
C VAL A 403 12.71 8.35 -31.07
N ALA A 404 11.63 8.23 -31.85
CA ALA A 404 10.63 9.27 -32.01
C ALA A 404 9.20 8.74 -31.78
N LEU A 405 8.38 9.52 -31.08
CA LEU A 405 6.96 9.28 -30.94
C LEU A 405 6.18 10.36 -31.68
N GLY A 406 5.29 9.95 -32.59
CA GLY A 406 4.31 10.86 -33.18
C GLY A 406 3.29 11.30 -32.13
N ILE A 407 3.20 12.60 -31.86
CA ILE A 407 2.40 13.15 -30.76
C ILE A 407 0.89 12.84 -30.93
N GLN A 408 0.38 12.88 -32.17
CA GLN A 408 -1.00 12.50 -32.50
C GLN A 408 -1.27 10.99 -32.30
N ASN A 409 -0.27 10.14 -32.51
CA ASN A 409 -0.37 8.71 -32.22
C ASN A 409 -0.27 8.45 -30.71
N GLY A 410 0.49 9.28 -29.99
CA GLY A 410 0.48 9.33 -28.52
C GLY A 410 -0.90 9.63 -27.95
N LEU A 411 -1.66 10.55 -28.57
CA LEU A 411 -3.05 10.89 -28.20
C LEU A 411 -4.05 9.75 -28.39
N TYR A 412 -3.96 8.99 -29.48
CA TYR A 412 -4.83 7.82 -29.68
C TYR A 412 -4.60 6.74 -28.61
N ASN A 413 -3.34 6.62 -28.15
CA ASN A 413 -3.02 5.83 -26.96
C ASN A 413 -3.49 6.50 -25.66
N MET A 414 -3.59 7.82 -25.53
CA MET A 414 -4.02 8.47 -24.27
C MET A 414 -5.53 8.63 -24.12
N ASN A 415 -6.31 8.81 -25.20
CA ASN A 415 -7.78 8.91 -25.13
C ASN A 415 -8.46 7.56 -24.82
N ASN A 416 -7.78 6.44 -25.08
CA ASN A 416 -8.15 5.10 -24.61
C ASN A 416 -7.28 4.63 -23.42
N GLY A 417 -6.45 5.52 -22.87
CA GLY A 417 -5.44 5.21 -21.86
C GLY A 417 -4.31 4.36 -22.44
N ILE A 418 -3.05 4.71 -22.18
CA ILE A 418 -1.98 3.79 -22.55
C ILE A 418 -2.19 2.57 -21.65
N HIS A 419 -2.61 1.43 -22.24
CA HIS A 419 -3.21 0.34 -21.46
C HIS A 419 -2.32 -0.02 -20.27
N ARG A 420 -2.86 0.11 -19.06
CA ARG A 420 -2.20 -0.29 -17.81
C ARG A 420 -1.58 -1.69 -17.93
N ASP A 421 -2.22 -2.59 -18.67
CA ASP A 421 -1.77 -3.96 -18.95
C ASP A 421 -0.61 -4.06 -19.96
N THR A 422 -0.48 -3.13 -20.89
CA THR A 422 0.67 -3.06 -21.81
C THR A 422 1.89 -2.63 -21.01
N TRP A 423 1.74 -1.63 -20.12
CA TRP A 423 2.79 -1.18 -19.21
C TRP A 423 3.18 -2.23 -18.16
N GLU A 424 2.22 -2.85 -17.45
CA GLU A 424 2.50 -3.93 -16.50
C GLU A 424 3.27 -5.09 -17.16
N ARG A 425 2.98 -5.39 -18.45
CA ARG A 425 3.72 -6.39 -19.24
C ARG A 425 5.13 -5.97 -19.64
N VAL A 426 5.37 -4.68 -19.91
CA VAL A 426 6.72 -4.16 -20.18
C VAL A 426 7.60 -4.28 -18.92
N TYR A 427 7.04 -4.04 -17.73
CA TYR A 427 7.78 -4.00 -16.48
C TYR A 427 7.94 -5.33 -15.75
N LYS A 428 6.97 -6.27 -15.80
CA LYS A 428 7.14 -7.62 -15.20
C LYS A 428 8.25 -8.47 -15.84
N ARG A 429 8.86 -8.00 -16.94
CA ARG A 429 9.90 -8.69 -17.71
C ARG A 429 11.26 -7.95 -17.68
N LEU A 430 11.34 -6.85 -16.93
CA LEU A 430 12.57 -6.23 -16.45
C LEU A 430 12.83 -6.75 -15.04
#